data_AF-A0A1H9JI22-F1
#
_entry.id   AF-A0A1H9JI22-F1
#
_cell.length_a   1.000
_cell.length_b   1.000
_cell.length_c   1.000
_cell.angle_alpha   90.00
_cell.angle_beta   90.00
_cell.angle_gamma   90.00
#
_symmetry.space_group_name_H-M   'P 1'
#
loop_
_entity.id
_entity.type
_entity.pdbx_description
1 polymer ?
#
loop_
_entity_poly.entity_id
_entity_poly.type
_entity_poly.pdbx_seq_one_letter_code
_entity_poly.pdbx_strand_id
1 'polypeptide(L)'
;MNMGDKTYYVSYFIDELYQNGLEHVVISPGSRSTPMAMTFAEHPSIKDWVHFDERSSAFFALGLAKRTQKPVALICTSGTAAANYYPAIIEAYYSRVPLLVLTADRPHELRDNGAPQAIDQIKMYGDYTKYFHEMAIPENSEQMKRYARRQASRAYSISNHPNKGPVQLNFPFRDPLVPDLSLPDLWGERSQSYVNHITGHEQVDGQAVHDVMNMIDGLGRGIIVCGELHSKESQQLIINLAKQWEIPVFADVLSNLRKHPKTNPYIISTYDAILKREDIRKQLDVDFVIRFGSMPVSKPYMQWITAKQPKVHIVVDENQGYREPTNIETTMVFSELAHFLNQLISHSFVPKIDSDWKSFWLDNDQIAQKILTNNQDELTEGTAVLTLSEEVEEGSVVFVGNSMPIRDMDTFFFNSQRSIDVMSNRGANGIDGVISSALGVAATNTPVTLLIGDVSFLHDYTALFIARQYQLPLRVLVLNNNGGGIFSFLPQNNEKKHFENLFGTPFNPPIQTMVEGLGVRYQRASSVQNLKEILSQPVQYLEVIEVQTDRDDNLIWHRQKWESVYQQLNRDGLS
;
A
#
# COMPACT_ATOMS: atom_id res chain seq x y z
N MET A 1 -3.80 15.45 47.09
CA MET A 1 -4.21 15.32 45.67
C MET A 1 -4.08 13.85 45.33
N ASN A 2 -5.19 13.18 45.00
CA ASN A 2 -5.14 11.79 44.56
C ASN A 2 -4.22 11.71 43.33
N MET A 3 -3.09 10.99 43.46
CA MET A 3 -2.10 10.89 42.38
C MET A 3 -2.67 10.21 41.12
N GLY A 4 -3.77 9.46 41.25
CA GLY A 4 -4.45 8.73 40.18
C GLY A 4 -5.47 9.52 39.35
N ASP A 5 -5.93 10.69 39.80
CA ASP A 5 -7.09 11.39 39.23
C ASP A 5 -6.93 11.80 37.75
N LYS A 6 -5.69 12.01 37.28
CA LYS A 6 -5.39 12.34 35.87
C LYS A 6 -5.60 11.16 34.92
N THR A 7 -5.75 9.94 35.45
CA THR A 7 -6.02 8.74 34.66
C THR A 7 -7.30 8.89 33.84
N TYR A 8 -8.35 9.49 34.42
CA TYR A 8 -9.62 9.72 33.72
C TYR A 8 -9.47 10.51 32.42
N TYR A 9 -8.50 11.42 32.35
CA TYR A 9 -8.25 12.19 31.13
C TYR A 9 -7.80 11.28 29.98
N VAL A 10 -6.85 10.39 30.26
CA VAL A 10 -6.29 9.46 29.26
C VAL A 10 -7.28 8.34 28.96
N SER A 11 -7.95 7.79 29.97
CA SER A 11 -8.95 6.74 29.77
C SER A 11 -10.13 7.23 28.93
N TYR A 12 -10.63 8.45 29.16
CA TYR A 12 -11.73 9.01 28.36
C TYR A 12 -11.29 9.33 26.94
N PHE A 13 -10.03 9.73 26.72
CA PHE A 13 -9.48 9.86 25.37
C PHE A 13 -9.48 8.51 24.64
N ILE A 14 -9.02 7.44 25.29
CA ILE A 14 -8.91 6.10 24.71
C ILE A 14 -10.28 5.47 24.47
N ASP A 15 -11.17 5.49 25.46
CA ASP A 15 -12.55 5.03 25.31
C ASP A 15 -13.21 5.76 24.14
N GLU A 16 -13.04 7.07 24.03
CA GLU A 16 -13.62 7.81 22.91
C GLU A 16 -13.08 7.35 21.55
N LEU A 17 -11.79 7.03 21.43
CA LEU A 17 -11.26 6.44 20.19
C LEU A 17 -11.94 5.09 19.88
N TYR A 18 -12.13 4.24 20.88
CA TYR A 18 -12.87 2.98 20.73
C TYR A 18 -14.33 3.22 20.29
N GLN A 19 -15.04 4.16 20.91
CA GLN A 19 -16.42 4.51 20.52
C GLN A 19 -16.52 5.03 19.09
N ASN A 20 -15.44 5.56 18.51
CA ASN A 20 -15.39 5.97 17.10
C ASN A 20 -14.97 4.83 16.15
N GLY A 21 -14.57 3.67 16.67
CA GLY A 21 -14.25 2.46 15.90
C GLY A 21 -12.78 2.06 15.90
N LEU A 22 -11.95 2.61 16.81
CA LEU A 22 -10.58 2.15 16.96
C LEU A 22 -10.54 0.71 17.50
N GLU A 23 -9.89 -0.18 16.76
CA GLU A 23 -9.77 -1.60 17.11
C GLU A 23 -8.33 -1.97 17.53
N HIS A 24 -7.35 -1.21 17.07
CA HIS A 24 -5.94 -1.57 17.20
C HIS A 24 -5.06 -0.41 17.61
N VAL A 25 -4.06 -0.72 18.44
CA VAL A 25 -3.01 0.19 18.85
C VAL A 25 -1.65 -0.51 18.77
N VAL A 26 -0.66 0.20 18.22
CA VAL A 26 0.73 -0.25 18.17
C VAL A 26 1.55 0.61 19.14
N ILE A 27 2.22 -0.04 20.08
CA ILE A 27 2.88 0.57 21.23
C ILE A 27 4.38 0.33 21.15
N SER A 28 5.13 1.41 21.14
CA SER A 28 6.58 1.40 21.29
C SER A 28 6.95 1.76 22.75
N PRO A 29 7.80 0.98 23.42
CA PRO A 29 8.02 1.09 24.86
C PRO A 29 8.75 2.38 25.24
N GLY A 30 8.39 2.96 26.40
CA GLY A 30 9.16 4.05 26.99
C GLY A 30 8.47 4.72 28.17
N SER A 31 9.26 5.43 28.99
CA SER A 31 8.78 5.95 30.27
C SER A 31 7.76 7.08 30.13
N ARG A 32 7.99 8.07 29.25
CA ARG A 32 7.07 9.23 29.11
C ARG A 32 5.69 8.83 28.57
N SER A 33 5.59 7.71 27.84
CA SER A 33 4.34 7.18 27.28
C SER A 33 3.59 6.24 28.23
N THR A 34 4.11 5.99 29.44
CA THR A 34 3.46 5.13 30.48
C THR A 34 1.97 5.41 30.67
N PRO A 35 1.49 6.68 30.81
CA PRO A 35 0.06 6.92 30.97
C PRO A 35 -0.77 6.34 29.84
N MET A 36 -0.31 6.47 28.60
CA MET A 36 -1.02 5.96 27.43
C MET A 36 -0.87 4.46 27.28
N ALA A 37 0.36 3.94 27.35
CA ALA A 37 0.63 2.53 27.10
C ALA A 37 -0.10 1.62 28.09
N MET A 38 -0.04 1.92 29.39
CA MET A 38 -0.74 1.14 30.41
C MET A 38 -2.26 1.25 30.28
N THR A 39 -2.79 2.44 29.97
CA THR A 39 -4.23 2.61 29.82
C THR A 39 -4.75 1.91 28.55
N PHE A 40 -4.04 1.94 27.44
CA PHE A 40 -4.43 1.17 26.25
C PHE A 40 -4.41 -0.33 26.51
N ALA A 41 -3.40 -0.84 27.22
CA ALA A 41 -3.30 -2.26 27.58
C ALA A 41 -4.42 -2.71 28.54
N GLU A 42 -4.98 -1.81 29.35
CA GLU A 42 -6.11 -2.08 30.24
C GLU A 42 -7.46 -2.10 29.49
N HIS A 43 -7.54 -1.47 28.30
CA HIS A 43 -8.81 -1.34 27.59
C HIS A 43 -9.28 -2.72 27.06
N PRO A 44 -10.50 -3.18 27.41
CA PRO A 44 -10.90 -4.58 27.19
C PRO A 44 -11.09 -4.98 25.72
N SER A 45 -11.33 -4.01 24.84
CA SER A 45 -11.70 -4.25 23.44
C SER A 45 -10.69 -3.79 22.40
N ILE A 46 -9.66 -3.03 22.79
CA ILE A 46 -8.64 -2.56 21.83
C ILE A 46 -7.50 -3.55 21.88
N LYS A 47 -7.10 -4.08 20.71
CA LYS A 47 -5.96 -4.99 20.63
C LYS A 47 -4.65 -4.20 20.56
N ASP A 48 -3.75 -4.45 21.51
CA ASP A 48 -2.40 -3.89 21.52
C ASP A 48 -1.38 -4.79 20.80
N TRP A 49 -0.40 -4.14 20.17
CA TRP A 49 0.77 -4.72 19.52
C TRP A 49 2.02 -3.97 19.99
N VAL A 50 2.94 -4.64 20.67
CA VAL A 50 4.14 -4.05 21.28
C VAL A 50 5.36 -4.35 20.42
N HIS A 51 6.06 -3.30 20.00
CA HIS A 51 7.23 -3.36 19.14
C HIS A 51 8.39 -2.62 19.77
N PHE A 52 9.61 -3.15 19.67
CA PHE A 52 10.80 -2.48 20.22
C PHE A 52 11.43 -1.46 19.25
N ASP A 53 11.13 -1.53 17.96
CA ASP A 53 11.62 -0.64 16.90
C ASP A 53 10.46 0.23 16.42
N GLU A 54 10.53 1.54 16.70
CA GLU A 54 9.49 2.50 16.32
C GLU A 54 9.26 2.58 14.80
N ARG A 55 10.31 2.46 13.98
CA ARG A 55 10.14 2.53 12.52
C ARG A 55 9.32 1.33 12.05
N SER A 56 9.69 0.13 12.48
CA SER A 56 8.94 -1.09 12.17
C SER A 56 7.52 -1.05 12.76
N SER A 57 7.33 -0.48 13.94
CA SER A 57 6.00 -0.36 14.56
C SER A 57 5.06 0.55 13.75
N ALA A 58 5.57 1.66 13.22
CA ALA A 58 4.79 2.55 12.35
C ALA A 58 4.39 1.90 11.02
N PHE A 59 5.28 1.12 10.41
CA PHE A 59 4.95 0.38 9.19
C PHE A 59 4.03 -0.81 9.43
N PHE A 60 4.07 -1.43 10.62
CA PHE A 60 3.08 -2.42 11.03
C PHE A 60 1.69 -1.80 11.17
N ALA A 61 1.58 -0.65 11.83
CA ALA A 61 0.32 0.09 11.88
C ALA A 61 -0.17 0.49 10.49
N LEU A 62 0.73 0.92 9.60
CA LEU A 62 0.41 1.22 8.19
C LEU A 62 -0.20 0.00 7.50
N GLY A 63 0.43 -1.17 7.59
CA GLY A 63 -0.07 -2.40 6.97
C GLY A 63 -1.46 -2.81 7.49
N LEU A 64 -1.64 -2.74 8.80
CA LEU A 64 -2.90 -3.04 9.46
C LEU A 64 -4.02 -2.08 9.02
N ALA A 65 -3.76 -0.78 9.06
CA ALA A 65 -4.70 0.26 8.60
C ALA A 65 -4.99 0.15 7.10
N LYS A 66 -4.00 -0.25 6.29
CA LYS A 66 -4.15 -0.45 4.85
C LYS A 66 -5.10 -1.61 4.54
N ARG A 67 -5.05 -2.70 5.32
CA ARG A 67 -5.95 -3.85 5.15
C ARG A 67 -7.35 -3.59 5.70
N THR A 68 -7.46 -3.05 6.92
CA THR A 68 -8.77 -2.82 7.57
C THR A 68 -9.49 -1.59 7.02
N GLN A 69 -8.77 -0.68 6.36
CA GLN A 69 -9.27 0.61 5.90
C GLN A 69 -9.81 1.48 7.05
N LYS A 70 -9.37 1.23 8.29
CA LYS A 70 -9.72 1.94 9.53
C LYS A 70 -8.47 2.54 10.19
N PRO A 71 -8.60 3.62 10.97
CA PRO A 71 -7.48 4.19 11.71
C PRO A 71 -6.83 3.18 12.66
N VAL A 72 -5.51 3.18 12.71
CA VAL A 72 -4.71 2.46 13.72
C VAL A 72 -3.92 3.47 14.53
N ALA A 73 -3.93 3.30 15.86
CA ALA A 73 -3.19 4.18 16.76
C ALA A 73 -1.72 3.75 16.89
N LEU A 74 -0.83 4.73 16.94
CA LEU A 74 0.61 4.58 17.17
C LEU A 74 0.99 5.34 18.42
N ILE A 75 1.72 4.69 19.34
CA ILE A 75 2.16 5.30 20.59
C ILE A 75 3.66 5.14 20.73
N CYS A 76 4.36 6.23 20.96
CA CYS A 76 5.76 6.19 21.37
C CYS A 76 6.02 7.15 22.51
N THR A 77 7.17 6.94 23.15
CA THR A 77 7.71 7.92 24.07
C THR A 77 8.24 9.15 23.32
N SER A 78 8.64 10.16 24.08
CA SER A 78 9.25 11.39 23.55
C SER A 78 10.67 11.18 23.02
N GLY A 79 11.14 12.07 22.16
CA GLY A 79 12.49 12.06 21.59
C GLY A 79 12.53 11.44 20.20
N THR A 80 13.67 10.84 19.83
CA THR A 80 13.87 10.24 18.50
C THR A 80 12.94 9.06 18.21
N ALA A 81 12.29 8.49 19.23
CA ALA A 81 11.22 7.51 19.05
C ALA A 81 10.12 8.05 18.10
N ALA A 82 9.66 9.28 18.32
CA ALA A 82 8.71 9.92 17.41
C ALA A 82 9.31 10.15 16.02
N ALA A 83 10.60 10.54 15.93
CA ALA A 83 11.26 10.74 14.65
C ALA A 83 11.35 9.44 13.80
N ASN A 84 11.40 8.26 14.42
CA ASN A 84 11.41 6.99 13.69
C ASN A 84 10.08 6.66 13.01
N TYR A 85 8.97 7.30 13.39
CA TYR A 85 7.67 7.13 12.70
C TYR A 85 7.60 7.85 11.35
N TYR A 86 8.53 8.77 11.08
CA TYR A 86 8.48 9.66 9.92
C TYR A 86 8.31 8.93 8.57
N PRO A 87 9.06 7.85 8.27
CA PRO A 87 8.94 7.20 6.96
C PRO A 87 7.55 6.59 6.71
N ALA A 88 6.97 5.93 7.72
CA ALA A 88 5.62 5.38 7.63
C ALA A 88 4.54 6.47 7.57
N ILE A 89 4.74 7.63 8.20
CA ILE A 89 3.83 8.77 8.11
C ILE A 89 3.83 9.36 6.70
N ILE A 90 5.01 9.47 6.07
CA ILE A 90 5.14 9.89 4.66
C ILE A 90 4.41 8.90 3.75
N GLU A 91 4.66 7.60 3.91
CA GLU A 91 3.97 6.56 3.12
C GLU A 91 2.45 6.62 3.34
N ALA A 92 1.99 6.74 4.59
CA ALA A 92 0.57 6.83 4.92
C ALA A 92 -0.09 8.06 4.28
N TYR A 93 0.61 9.19 4.21
CA TYR A 93 0.11 10.39 3.55
C TYR A 93 -0.11 10.15 2.04
N TYR A 94 0.90 9.65 1.34
CA TYR A 94 0.83 9.44 -0.11
C TYR A 94 -0.10 8.28 -0.51
N SER A 95 -0.12 7.20 0.28
CA SER A 95 -1.04 6.07 0.08
C SER A 95 -2.44 6.28 0.65
N ARG A 96 -2.70 7.44 1.28
CA ARG A 96 -3.98 7.76 1.94
C ARG A 96 -4.41 6.67 2.95
N VAL A 97 -3.50 6.31 3.87
CA VAL A 97 -3.74 5.33 4.93
C VAL A 97 -4.00 6.06 6.26
N PRO A 98 -5.08 5.73 6.99
CA PRO A 98 -5.45 6.44 8.21
C PRO A 98 -4.60 5.99 9.41
N LEU A 99 -3.83 6.91 10.00
CA LEU A 99 -3.04 6.64 11.22
C LEU A 99 -3.30 7.71 12.28
N LEU A 100 -3.40 7.29 13.54
CA LEU A 100 -3.47 8.17 14.71
C LEU A 100 -2.11 8.15 15.43
N VAL A 101 -1.27 9.14 15.17
CA VAL A 101 0.09 9.23 15.74
C VAL A 101 0.04 9.96 17.07
N LEU A 102 0.19 9.22 18.16
CA LEU A 102 0.07 9.70 19.54
C LEU A 102 1.46 9.74 20.20
N THR A 103 2.09 10.91 20.16
CA THR A 103 3.46 11.10 20.68
C THR A 103 3.41 11.61 22.11
N ALA A 104 3.96 10.85 23.07
CA ALA A 104 4.16 11.37 24.42
C ALA A 104 5.27 12.44 24.42
N ASP A 105 5.14 13.43 25.29
CA ASP A 105 6.05 14.57 25.36
C ASP A 105 6.28 15.02 26.81
N ARG A 106 7.36 15.79 27.01
CA ARG A 106 7.62 16.50 28.26
C ARG A 106 6.63 17.65 28.44
N PRO A 107 6.29 18.02 29.68
CA PRO A 107 5.47 19.18 29.95
C PRO A 107 6.23 20.47 29.57
N HIS A 108 5.50 21.56 29.39
CA HIS A 108 6.03 22.85 28.91
C HIS A 108 7.31 23.30 29.62
N GLU A 109 7.38 23.15 30.95
CA GLU A 109 8.54 23.54 31.77
C GLU A 109 9.80 22.69 31.57
N LEU A 110 9.74 21.58 30.81
CA LEU A 110 10.85 20.67 30.51
C LEU A 110 11.15 20.58 29.01
N ARG A 111 10.74 21.58 28.23
CA ARG A 111 11.09 21.70 26.81
C ARG A 111 12.09 22.84 26.62
N ASP A 112 12.94 22.69 25.61
CA ASP A 112 13.97 23.69 25.22
C ASP A 112 14.88 24.17 26.37
N ASN A 113 15.19 23.28 27.32
CA ASN A 113 16.05 23.60 28.46
C ASN A 113 17.11 22.52 28.74
N GLY A 114 17.37 21.65 27.76
CA GLY A 114 18.32 20.55 27.90
C GLY A 114 17.81 19.37 28.74
N ALA A 115 16.51 19.29 29.04
CA ALA A 115 15.93 18.14 29.70
C ALA A 115 16.21 16.85 28.90
N PRO A 116 16.64 15.75 29.56
CA PRO A 116 16.99 14.52 28.87
C PRO A 116 15.87 13.99 27.98
N GLN A 117 16.23 13.61 26.76
CA GLN A 117 15.36 13.00 25.74
C GLN A 117 14.18 13.91 25.29
N ALA A 118 14.14 15.19 25.66
CA ALA A 118 13.18 16.16 25.13
C ALA A 118 13.69 16.75 23.80
N ILE A 119 12.82 16.81 22.80
CA ILE A 119 13.07 17.46 21.50
C ILE A 119 11.83 18.31 21.14
N ASP A 120 11.93 19.14 20.11
CA ASP A 120 10.72 19.78 19.56
C ASP A 120 9.89 18.76 18.77
N GLN A 121 8.73 18.41 19.32
CA GLN A 121 7.76 17.49 18.70
C GLN A 121 6.56 18.23 18.09
N ILE A 122 6.49 19.55 18.25
CA ILE A 122 5.35 20.35 17.79
C ILE A 122 5.39 20.43 16.26
N LYS A 123 4.37 19.87 15.62
CA LYS A 123 4.27 19.75 14.16
C LYS A 123 5.51 19.11 13.51
N MET A 124 6.16 18.17 14.20
CA MET A 124 7.42 17.59 13.73
C MET A 124 7.32 16.90 12.36
N TYR A 125 6.12 16.41 11.98
CA TYR A 125 5.88 15.78 10.67
C TYR A 125 5.42 16.77 9.58
N GLY A 126 5.30 18.06 9.90
CA GLY A 126 4.83 19.09 8.97
C GLY A 126 3.51 18.74 8.31
N ASP A 127 3.44 19.00 7.00
CA ASP A 127 2.23 18.83 6.18
C ASP A 127 1.96 17.37 5.79
N TYR A 128 2.81 16.42 6.22
CA TYR A 128 2.51 14.99 6.07
C TYR A 128 1.41 14.53 7.01
N THR A 129 0.99 15.34 7.99
CA THR A 129 -0.18 15.06 8.83
C THR A 129 -1.35 15.95 8.46
N LYS A 130 -2.55 15.37 8.38
CA LYS A 130 -3.80 16.09 8.04
C LYS A 130 -4.29 16.98 9.17
N TYR A 131 -3.88 16.66 10.39
CA TYR A 131 -4.20 17.42 11.58
C TYR A 131 -3.10 17.21 12.60
N PHE A 132 -2.66 18.31 13.19
CA PHE A 132 -1.81 18.32 14.37
C PHE A 132 -2.55 18.99 15.52
N HIS A 133 -2.42 18.42 16.72
CA HIS A 133 -2.90 19.04 17.93
C HIS A 133 -1.98 18.77 19.12
N GLU A 134 -1.62 19.82 19.86
CA GLU A 134 -1.00 19.68 21.16
C GLU A 134 -2.08 19.53 22.24
N MET A 135 -2.08 18.39 22.92
CA MET A 135 -3.01 18.13 24.00
C MET A 135 -2.66 18.98 25.23
N ALA A 136 -3.68 19.47 25.92
CA ALA A 136 -3.50 20.12 27.21
C ALA A 136 -2.88 19.15 28.24
N ILE A 137 -2.20 19.70 29.25
CA ILE A 137 -1.70 18.89 30.37
C ILE A 137 -2.90 18.19 31.03
N PRO A 138 -2.83 16.88 31.33
CA PRO A 138 -3.94 16.17 31.96
C PRO A 138 -4.38 16.74 33.30
N GLU A 139 -5.68 16.99 33.41
CA GLU A 139 -6.36 17.49 34.61
C GLU A 139 -7.66 16.71 34.85
N ASN A 140 -8.03 16.50 36.11
CA ASN A 140 -9.25 15.81 36.51
C ASN A 140 -10.42 16.79 36.71
N SER A 141 -10.77 17.54 35.68
CA SER A 141 -12.01 18.31 35.65
C SER A 141 -12.94 17.76 34.57
N GLU A 142 -14.24 17.84 34.78
CA GLU A 142 -15.22 17.40 33.78
C GLU A 142 -15.05 18.13 32.44
N GLN A 143 -14.64 19.39 32.48
CA GLN A 143 -14.30 20.15 31.27
C GLN A 143 -13.13 19.53 30.51
N MET A 144 -12.06 19.12 31.20
CA MET A 144 -10.88 18.54 30.56
C MET A 144 -11.10 17.10 30.09
N LYS A 145 -11.96 16.33 30.77
CA LYS A 145 -12.44 15.03 30.27
C LYS A 145 -13.24 15.18 28.96
N ARG A 146 -14.16 16.14 28.90
CA ARG A 146 -14.92 16.46 27.66
C ARG A 146 -14.01 16.96 26.55
N TYR A 147 -12.99 17.74 26.88
CA TYR A 147 -11.95 18.16 25.95
C TYR A 147 -11.23 16.95 25.35
N ALA A 148 -10.76 16.03 26.19
CA ALA A 148 -10.04 14.84 25.75
C ALA A 148 -10.89 14.01 24.76
N ARG A 149 -12.16 13.77 25.09
CA ARG A 149 -13.10 13.10 24.18
C ARG A 149 -13.25 13.85 22.86
N ARG A 150 -13.55 15.15 22.90
CA ARG A 150 -13.69 15.95 21.68
C ARG A 150 -12.46 15.85 20.77
N GLN A 151 -11.25 15.86 21.34
CA GLN A 151 -10.02 15.75 20.56
C GLN A 151 -9.83 14.35 19.97
N ALA A 152 -10.18 13.29 20.70
CA ALA A 152 -10.19 11.91 20.21
C ALA A 152 -11.14 11.73 19.02
N SER A 153 -12.43 12.09 19.16
CA SER A 153 -13.42 11.95 18.08
C SER A 153 -12.99 12.74 16.84
N ARG A 154 -12.51 13.97 17.03
CA ARG A 154 -12.02 14.83 15.94
C ARG A 154 -10.83 14.21 15.21
N ALA A 155 -9.82 13.72 15.94
CA ALA A 155 -8.63 13.12 15.35
C ALA A 155 -8.98 11.86 14.54
N TYR A 156 -9.81 10.97 15.11
CA TYR A 156 -10.29 9.78 14.42
C TYR A 156 -11.03 10.16 13.13
N SER A 157 -12.01 11.07 13.23
CA SER A 157 -12.81 11.54 12.09
C SER A 157 -11.95 12.14 10.98
N ILE A 158 -10.97 13.00 11.30
CA ILE A 158 -10.09 13.60 10.28
C ILE A 158 -9.18 12.54 9.63
N SER A 159 -8.61 11.62 10.42
CA SER A 159 -7.76 10.55 9.87
C SER A 159 -8.52 9.63 8.90
N ASN A 160 -9.80 9.41 9.18
CA ASN A 160 -10.67 8.50 8.45
C ASN A 160 -11.62 9.18 7.44
N HIS A 161 -11.57 10.50 7.32
CA HIS A 161 -12.32 11.26 6.32
C HIS A 161 -12.01 10.70 4.92
N PRO A 162 -12.92 10.77 3.91
CA PRO A 162 -12.72 10.16 2.60
C PRO A 162 -11.30 10.30 2.02
N ASN A 163 -10.67 11.46 2.16
CA ASN A 163 -9.23 11.60 1.97
C ASN A 163 -8.55 11.13 3.26
N LYS A 164 -8.29 9.83 3.39
CA LYS A 164 -7.67 9.21 4.57
C LYS A 164 -6.21 9.58 4.71
N GLY A 165 -5.70 9.66 5.93
CA GLY A 165 -4.28 9.97 6.15
C GLY A 165 -3.89 10.05 7.62
N PRO A 166 -2.60 10.26 7.92
CA PRO A 166 -2.11 10.33 9.28
C PRO A 166 -2.50 11.66 9.95
N VAL A 167 -2.74 11.63 11.26
CA VAL A 167 -2.90 12.80 12.14
C VAL A 167 -2.00 12.65 13.35
N GLN A 168 -1.51 13.75 13.91
CA GLN A 168 -0.67 13.74 15.10
C GLN A 168 -1.35 14.41 16.29
N LEU A 169 -1.31 13.75 17.45
CA LEU A 169 -1.61 14.35 18.74
C LEU A 169 -0.39 14.22 19.65
N ASN A 170 0.11 15.35 20.13
CA ASN A 170 1.27 15.41 21.02
C ASN A 170 0.81 15.59 22.48
N PHE A 171 1.26 14.73 23.39
CA PHE A 171 0.75 14.65 24.78
C PHE A 171 1.81 15.07 25.81
N PRO A 172 1.77 16.30 26.36
CA PRO A 172 2.61 16.69 27.49
C PRO A 172 2.17 15.98 28.78
N PHE A 173 2.97 15.01 29.23
CA PHE A 173 2.73 14.32 30.51
C PHE A 173 3.66 14.84 31.59
N ARG A 174 3.10 15.31 32.71
CA ARG A 174 3.83 15.68 33.93
C ARG A 174 3.78 14.53 34.93
N ASP A 175 4.88 14.29 35.63
CA ASP A 175 4.97 13.27 36.68
C ASP A 175 3.91 13.52 37.80
N PRO A 176 3.40 12.47 38.47
CA PRO A 176 3.68 11.05 38.25
C PRO A 176 3.04 10.50 36.97
N LEU A 177 3.71 9.53 36.33
CA LEU A 177 3.32 8.96 35.02
C LEU A 177 2.52 7.66 35.09
N VAL A 178 2.57 6.95 36.21
CA VAL A 178 1.84 5.68 36.35
C VAL A 178 0.36 5.99 36.58
N PRO A 179 -0.55 5.54 35.71
CA PRO A 179 -1.99 5.70 35.92
C PRO A 179 -2.49 4.83 37.07
N ASP A 180 -3.57 5.26 37.71
CA ASP A 180 -4.31 4.45 38.68
C ASP A 180 -5.45 3.74 37.96
N LEU A 181 -5.17 2.52 37.51
CA LEU A 181 -6.13 1.69 36.77
C LEU A 181 -7.20 1.05 37.67
N SER A 182 -7.10 1.22 39.00
CA SER A 182 -8.08 0.70 39.96
C SER A 182 -9.28 1.64 40.18
N LEU A 183 -9.27 2.81 39.54
CA LEU A 183 -10.33 3.80 39.66
C LEU A 183 -11.68 3.25 39.15
N PRO A 184 -12.77 3.52 39.87
CA PRO A 184 -14.10 3.11 39.43
C PRO A 184 -14.49 3.85 38.14
N ASP A 185 -15.31 3.22 37.31
CA ASP A 185 -15.86 3.79 36.08
C ASP A 185 -14.79 4.40 35.17
N LEU A 186 -13.63 3.73 35.07
CA LEU A 186 -12.44 4.21 34.36
C LEU A 186 -12.76 4.72 32.95
N TRP A 187 -13.64 4.03 32.23
CA TRP A 187 -14.04 4.33 30.86
C TRP A 187 -15.27 5.26 30.76
N GLY A 188 -15.93 5.52 31.88
CA GLY A 188 -17.25 6.15 31.93
C GLY A 188 -18.38 5.24 31.45
N GLU A 189 -19.58 5.80 31.28
CA GLU A 189 -20.80 5.04 30.96
C GLU A 189 -21.25 5.16 29.48
N ARG A 190 -20.39 5.65 28.58
CA ARG A 190 -20.80 5.92 27.19
C ARG A 190 -20.83 4.64 26.35
N SER A 191 -21.84 4.56 25.49
CA SER A 191 -21.99 3.54 24.44
C SER A 191 -21.97 4.11 23.02
N GLN A 192 -21.73 5.42 22.89
CA GLN A 192 -21.65 6.16 21.63
C GLN A 192 -20.62 7.28 21.74
N SER A 193 -20.06 7.69 20.59
CA SER A 193 -19.15 8.81 20.48
C SER A 193 -19.68 10.09 21.14
N TYR A 194 -18.80 10.85 21.77
CA TYR A 194 -19.06 12.15 22.37
C TYR A 194 -19.37 13.21 21.32
N VAL A 195 -18.63 13.21 20.20
CA VAL A 195 -18.93 14.03 19.02
C VAL A 195 -19.29 13.11 17.87
N ASN A 196 -20.53 13.22 17.39
CA ASN A 196 -20.98 12.45 16.23
C ASN A 196 -20.54 13.17 14.94
N HIS A 197 -19.88 12.44 14.05
CA HIS A 197 -19.48 12.93 12.74
C HIS A 197 -20.32 12.24 11.67
N ILE A 198 -21.12 13.01 10.92
CA ILE A 198 -21.80 12.53 9.71
C ILE A 198 -21.02 13.10 8.53
N THR A 199 -20.35 12.23 7.77
CA THR A 199 -19.53 12.59 6.62
C THR A 199 -20.21 12.16 5.32
N GLY A 200 -20.07 12.96 4.27
CA GLY A 200 -20.46 12.59 2.91
C GLY A 200 -19.25 12.31 2.04
N HIS A 201 -19.51 11.94 0.79
CA HIS A 201 -18.49 11.81 -0.25
C HIS A 201 -18.72 12.88 -1.33
N GLU A 202 -17.63 13.33 -1.97
CA GLU A 202 -17.73 14.22 -3.13
C GLU A 202 -18.42 13.46 -4.27
N GLN A 203 -19.38 14.09 -4.94
CA GLN A 203 -20.14 13.48 -6.04
C GLN A 203 -20.33 14.52 -7.13
N VAL A 204 -20.03 14.15 -8.38
CA VAL A 204 -20.39 14.96 -9.53
C VAL A 204 -21.86 14.79 -9.87
N ASP A 205 -22.50 15.85 -10.35
CA ASP A 205 -23.87 15.76 -10.82
C ASP A 205 -23.97 15.10 -12.21
N GLY A 206 -25.21 14.83 -12.64
CA GLY A 206 -25.44 14.18 -13.93
C GLY A 206 -25.02 15.04 -15.14
N GLN A 207 -24.96 16.37 -15.01
CA GLN A 207 -24.51 17.24 -16.08
C GLN A 207 -23.00 17.12 -16.27
N ALA A 208 -22.22 17.11 -15.19
CA ALA A 208 -20.79 16.89 -15.24
C ALA A 208 -20.43 15.51 -15.82
N VAL A 209 -21.21 14.47 -15.51
CA VAL A 209 -21.06 13.16 -16.16
C VAL A 209 -21.35 13.24 -17.66
N HIS A 210 -22.42 13.95 -18.05
CA HIS A 210 -22.73 14.17 -19.46
C HIS A 210 -21.61 14.91 -20.20
N ASP A 211 -21.00 15.91 -19.57
CA ASP A 211 -19.86 16.65 -20.13
C ASP A 211 -18.65 15.75 -20.33
N VAL A 212 -18.34 14.87 -19.36
CA VAL A 212 -17.29 13.84 -19.50
C VAL A 212 -17.59 12.90 -20.69
N MET A 213 -18.83 12.45 -20.82
CA MET A 213 -19.23 11.57 -21.93
C MET A 213 -19.16 12.28 -23.29
N ASN A 214 -19.48 13.57 -23.35
CA ASN A 214 -19.36 14.37 -24.57
C ASN A 214 -17.91 14.57 -25.02
N MET A 215 -16.95 14.62 -24.09
CA MET A 215 -15.52 14.72 -24.44
C MET A 215 -15.05 13.51 -25.25
N ILE A 216 -15.57 12.32 -24.96
CA ILE A 216 -15.17 11.07 -25.63
C ILE A 216 -16.08 10.69 -26.81
N ASP A 217 -17.07 11.51 -27.15
CA ASP A 217 -17.96 11.24 -28.28
C ASP A 217 -17.20 11.25 -29.62
N GLY A 218 -17.52 10.30 -30.49
CA GLY A 218 -16.85 10.10 -31.78
C GLY A 218 -15.40 9.57 -31.70
N LEU A 219 -14.87 9.28 -30.51
CA LEU A 219 -13.53 8.71 -30.33
C LEU A 219 -13.59 7.17 -30.22
N GLY A 220 -12.70 6.48 -30.95
CA GLY A 220 -12.75 5.02 -31.11
C GLY A 220 -11.62 4.27 -30.41
N ARG A 221 -10.44 4.88 -30.27
CA ARG A 221 -9.24 4.26 -29.66
C ARG A 221 -9.14 4.59 -28.17
N GLY A 222 -10.06 4.06 -27.38
CA GLY A 222 -10.18 4.33 -25.94
C GLY A 222 -9.59 3.24 -25.04
N ILE A 223 -9.06 3.62 -23.87
CA ILE A 223 -8.64 2.70 -22.80
C ILE A 223 -9.13 3.19 -21.43
N ILE A 224 -9.53 2.25 -20.57
CA ILE A 224 -9.63 2.49 -19.13
C ILE A 224 -8.33 2.04 -18.46
N VAL A 225 -7.79 2.84 -17.54
CA VAL A 225 -6.59 2.49 -16.77
C VAL A 225 -6.96 2.44 -15.29
N CYS A 226 -6.62 1.36 -14.61
CA CYS A 226 -6.93 1.19 -13.20
C CYS A 226 -5.64 0.99 -12.42
N GLY A 227 -5.28 1.98 -11.60
CA GLY A 227 -4.23 1.85 -10.58
C GLY A 227 -4.74 1.15 -9.32
N GLU A 228 -4.19 1.50 -8.16
CA GLU A 228 -4.62 0.91 -6.89
C GLU A 228 -6.09 1.21 -6.58
N LEU A 229 -6.87 0.15 -6.27
CA LEU A 229 -8.29 0.22 -5.91
C LEU A 229 -8.54 -0.52 -4.59
N HIS A 230 -9.34 0.06 -3.70
CA HIS A 230 -9.64 -0.53 -2.39
C HIS A 230 -11.05 -1.14 -2.28
N SER A 231 -12.01 -0.63 -3.05
CA SER A 231 -13.41 -1.08 -2.99
C SER A 231 -13.68 -2.23 -3.95
N LYS A 232 -14.18 -3.36 -3.42
CA LYS A 232 -14.67 -4.49 -4.23
C LYS A 232 -15.86 -4.09 -5.11
N GLU A 233 -16.69 -3.15 -4.65
CA GLU A 233 -17.80 -2.62 -5.43
C GLU A 233 -17.29 -1.86 -6.67
N SER A 234 -16.36 -0.92 -6.49
CA SER A 234 -15.78 -0.18 -7.60
C SER A 234 -15.05 -1.09 -8.59
N GLN A 235 -14.34 -2.11 -8.10
CA GLN A 235 -13.72 -3.13 -8.95
C GLN A 235 -14.76 -3.84 -9.85
N GLN A 236 -15.89 -4.26 -9.27
CA GLN A 236 -16.97 -4.90 -10.02
C GLN A 236 -17.65 -3.94 -11.01
N LEU A 237 -17.83 -2.68 -10.63
CA LEU A 237 -18.42 -1.66 -11.50
C LEU A 237 -17.52 -1.34 -12.70
N ILE A 238 -16.19 -1.28 -12.52
CA ILE A 238 -15.24 -1.14 -13.63
C ILE A 238 -15.35 -2.31 -14.60
N ILE A 239 -15.45 -3.54 -14.08
CA ILE A 239 -15.65 -4.74 -14.91
C ILE A 239 -16.96 -4.65 -15.70
N ASN A 240 -18.04 -4.18 -15.09
CA ASN A 240 -19.33 -4.03 -15.75
C ASN A 240 -19.27 -2.95 -16.84
N LEU A 241 -18.65 -1.81 -16.53
CA LEU A 241 -18.42 -0.72 -17.48
C LEU A 241 -17.61 -1.21 -18.68
N ALA A 242 -16.52 -1.95 -18.43
CA ALA A 242 -15.68 -2.52 -19.47
C ALA A 242 -16.46 -3.43 -20.42
N LYS A 243 -17.38 -4.24 -19.89
CA LYS A 243 -18.25 -5.12 -20.69
C LYS A 243 -19.26 -4.33 -21.52
N GLN A 244 -19.88 -3.31 -20.93
CA GLN A 244 -20.89 -2.51 -21.60
C GLN A 244 -20.30 -1.68 -22.75
N TRP A 245 -19.10 -1.15 -22.54
CA TRP A 245 -18.41 -0.32 -23.53
C TRP A 245 -17.52 -1.14 -24.48
N GLU A 246 -17.34 -2.44 -24.20
CA GLU A 246 -16.39 -3.33 -24.88
C GLU A 246 -14.97 -2.74 -24.97
N ILE A 247 -14.56 -2.02 -23.90
CA ILE A 247 -13.35 -1.22 -23.86
C ILE A 247 -12.22 -1.97 -23.13
N PRO A 248 -10.98 -2.00 -23.67
CA PRO A 248 -9.84 -2.56 -22.94
C PRO A 248 -9.55 -1.82 -21.63
N VAL A 249 -9.20 -2.58 -20.59
CA VAL A 249 -8.83 -2.08 -19.27
C VAL A 249 -7.40 -2.48 -18.95
N PHE A 250 -6.50 -1.52 -18.78
CA PHE A 250 -5.17 -1.76 -18.22
C PHE A 250 -5.29 -1.90 -16.71
N ALA A 251 -5.22 -3.14 -16.23
CA ALA A 251 -5.33 -3.44 -14.83
C ALA A 251 -3.95 -3.48 -14.20
N ASP A 252 -3.55 -2.43 -13.48
CA ASP A 252 -2.39 -2.49 -12.58
C ASP A 252 -2.54 -3.65 -11.62
N VAL A 253 -1.43 -4.28 -11.22
CA VAL A 253 -1.50 -5.40 -10.28
C VAL A 253 -2.20 -5.03 -8.96
N LEU A 254 -2.13 -3.77 -8.53
CA LEU A 254 -2.80 -3.25 -7.33
C LEU A 254 -4.26 -2.83 -7.54
N SER A 255 -4.75 -2.81 -8.78
CA SER A 255 -6.18 -2.65 -9.06
C SER A 255 -6.99 -3.84 -8.56
N ASN A 256 -6.34 -5.00 -8.39
CA ASN A 256 -6.95 -6.27 -8.04
C ASN A 256 -8.02 -6.75 -9.05
N LEU A 257 -7.98 -6.22 -10.29
CA LEU A 257 -8.91 -6.57 -11.37
C LEU A 257 -8.47 -7.80 -12.18
N ARG A 258 -7.24 -8.32 -11.98
CA ARG A 258 -6.67 -9.46 -12.71
C ARG A 258 -7.27 -10.81 -12.28
N LYS A 259 -8.61 -10.88 -12.25
CA LYS A 259 -9.42 -11.98 -11.74
C LYS A 259 -10.50 -12.36 -12.75
N HIS A 260 -10.81 -13.66 -12.80
CA HIS A 260 -11.88 -14.25 -13.61
C HIS A 260 -11.79 -13.94 -15.12
N PRO A 261 -10.68 -14.29 -15.81
CA PRO A 261 -10.48 -13.96 -17.24
C PRO A 261 -11.60 -14.47 -18.15
N LYS A 262 -12.20 -15.62 -17.84
CA LYS A 262 -13.30 -16.21 -18.63
C LYS A 262 -14.55 -15.35 -18.67
N THR A 263 -14.84 -14.62 -17.59
CA THR A 263 -16.03 -13.79 -17.50
C THR A 263 -15.71 -12.32 -17.76
N ASN A 264 -14.44 -11.93 -17.78
CA ASN A 264 -13.97 -10.54 -17.91
C ASN A 264 -12.86 -10.43 -18.99
N PRO A 265 -13.19 -10.60 -20.29
CA PRO A 265 -12.19 -10.65 -21.35
C PRO A 265 -11.46 -9.32 -21.57
N TYR A 266 -12.04 -8.19 -21.15
CA TYR A 266 -11.53 -6.85 -21.38
C TYR A 266 -10.37 -6.42 -20.47
N ILE A 267 -10.02 -7.25 -19.47
CA ILE A 267 -8.92 -6.96 -18.55
C ILE A 267 -7.59 -7.34 -19.20
N ILE A 268 -6.78 -6.34 -19.50
CA ILE A 268 -5.43 -6.48 -20.04
C ILE A 268 -4.46 -6.50 -18.87
N SER A 269 -3.75 -7.62 -18.71
CA SER A 269 -2.76 -7.83 -17.64
C SER A 269 -1.32 -7.69 -18.11
N THR A 270 -1.08 -7.72 -19.43
CA THR A 270 0.28 -7.65 -20.00
C THR A 270 0.57 -6.36 -20.76
N TYR A 271 -0.19 -5.29 -20.52
CA TYR A 271 0.01 -4.00 -21.19
C TYR A 271 1.42 -3.44 -20.92
N ASP A 272 2.00 -3.66 -19.74
CA ASP A 272 3.39 -3.30 -19.43
C ASP A 272 4.34 -3.96 -20.42
N ALA A 273 4.15 -5.27 -20.68
CA ALA A 273 4.98 -6.04 -21.58
C ALA A 273 4.88 -5.59 -23.03
N ILE A 274 3.66 -5.40 -23.51
CA ILE A 274 3.37 -4.96 -24.88
C ILE A 274 4.01 -3.59 -25.14
N LEU A 275 3.94 -2.68 -24.15
CA LEU A 275 4.43 -1.32 -24.28
C LEU A 275 5.94 -1.15 -24.04
N LYS A 276 6.72 -2.18 -23.68
CA LYS A 276 8.16 -2.03 -23.35
C LYS A 276 8.99 -1.48 -24.49
N ARG A 277 8.64 -1.85 -25.70
CA ARG A 277 9.34 -1.47 -26.92
C ARG A 277 8.86 -0.11 -27.42
N GLU A 278 9.82 0.78 -27.68
CA GLU A 278 9.55 2.17 -28.04
C GLU A 278 8.88 2.32 -29.41
N ASP A 279 9.20 1.44 -30.35
CA ASP A 279 8.57 1.38 -31.67
C ASP A 279 7.06 1.11 -31.58
N ILE A 280 6.63 0.18 -30.72
CA ILE A 280 5.22 -0.08 -30.42
C ILE A 280 4.56 1.17 -29.84
N ARG A 281 5.18 1.80 -28.84
CA ARG A 281 4.67 3.07 -28.27
C ARG A 281 4.55 4.18 -29.31
N LYS A 282 5.43 4.23 -30.30
CA LYS A 282 5.40 5.22 -31.39
C LYS A 282 4.34 4.93 -32.44
N GLN A 283 3.94 3.68 -32.63
CA GLN A 283 2.91 3.29 -33.61
C GLN A 283 1.51 3.34 -33.01
N LEU A 284 1.36 3.07 -31.71
CA LEU A 284 0.07 3.08 -31.03
C LEU A 284 -0.43 4.49 -30.73
N ASP A 285 -1.41 4.95 -31.50
CA ASP A 285 -2.19 6.13 -31.15
C ASP A 285 -3.34 5.78 -30.19
N VAL A 286 -3.74 6.74 -29.36
CA VAL A 286 -4.84 6.61 -28.40
C VAL A 286 -5.66 7.90 -28.45
N ASP A 287 -6.97 7.77 -28.59
CA ASP A 287 -7.87 8.92 -28.64
C ASP A 287 -8.20 9.40 -27.24
N PHE A 288 -8.57 8.48 -26.33
CA PHE A 288 -8.93 8.84 -24.96
C PHE A 288 -8.47 7.82 -23.92
N VAL A 289 -8.25 8.32 -22.71
CA VAL A 289 -7.92 7.53 -21.52
C VAL A 289 -8.77 8.00 -20.36
N ILE A 290 -9.43 7.07 -19.67
CA ILE A 290 -10.06 7.32 -18.36
C ILE A 290 -9.31 6.51 -17.31
N ARG A 291 -8.65 7.21 -16.38
CA ARG A 291 -7.89 6.57 -15.30
C ARG A 291 -8.63 6.63 -13.97
N PHE A 292 -8.75 5.49 -13.33
CA PHE A 292 -9.25 5.32 -11.97
C PHE A 292 -8.11 4.92 -11.03
N GLY A 293 -8.12 5.47 -9.81
CA GLY A 293 -7.09 5.19 -8.82
C GLY A 293 -5.78 5.93 -9.09
N SER A 294 -4.68 5.38 -8.56
CA SER A 294 -3.33 5.97 -8.72
C SER A 294 -2.74 5.75 -10.12
N MET A 295 -1.61 6.40 -10.40
CA MET A 295 -0.80 6.07 -11.57
C MET A 295 -0.32 4.61 -11.46
N PRO A 296 -0.48 3.77 -12.51
CA PRO A 296 0.02 2.39 -12.49
C PRO A 296 1.55 2.33 -12.34
N VAL A 297 2.05 1.16 -11.94
CA VAL A 297 3.47 0.84 -11.78
C VAL A 297 4.23 0.93 -13.11
N SER A 298 3.54 0.63 -14.22
CA SER A 298 4.12 0.58 -15.56
C SER A 298 4.71 1.92 -16.02
N LYS A 299 6.03 2.00 -16.00
CA LYS A 299 6.80 3.08 -16.64
C LYS A 299 6.59 3.12 -18.17
N PRO A 300 6.56 1.99 -18.91
CA PRO A 300 6.20 1.97 -20.33
C PRO A 300 4.87 2.65 -20.65
N TYR A 301 3.82 2.42 -19.85
CA TYR A 301 2.54 3.12 -19.98
C TYR A 301 2.72 4.63 -19.81
N MET A 302 3.40 5.07 -18.74
CA MET A 302 3.67 6.49 -18.50
C MET A 302 4.38 7.13 -19.69
N GLN A 303 5.44 6.50 -20.20
CA GLN A 303 6.20 6.99 -21.35
C GLN A 303 5.34 7.05 -22.61
N TRP A 304 4.44 6.08 -22.81
CA TRP A 304 3.55 6.01 -23.95
C TRP A 304 2.56 7.18 -23.94
N ILE A 305 1.82 7.38 -22.83
CA ILE A 305 0.81 8.44 -22.76
C ILE A 305 1.44 9.84 -22.78
N THR A 306 2.63 10.04 -22.20
CA THR A 306 3.35 11.32 -22.28
C THR A 306 3.77 11.64 -23.71
N ALA A 307 4.24 10.63 -24.45
CA ALA A 307 4.68 10.81 -25.83
C ALA A 307 3.50 10.99 -26.80
N LYS A 308 2.39 10.28 -26.56
CA LYS A 308 1.25 10.26 -27.46
C LYS A 308 0.22 11.34 -27.22
N GLN A 309 0.06 11.79 -25.97
CA GLN A 309 -0.90 12.83 -25.56
C GLN A 309 -2.30 12.56 -26.16
N PRO A 310 -3.12 11.69 -25.52
CA PRO A 310 -4.46 11.43 -26.02
C PRO A 310 -5.25 12.74 -26.17
N LYS A 311 -6.19 12.77 -27.11
CA LYS A 311 -7.09 13.92 -27.32
C LYS A 311 -7.87 14.24 -26.03
N VAL A 312 -8.20 13.20 -25.26
CA VAL A 312 -8.88 13.32 -23.96
C VAL A 312 -8.18 12.45 -22.92
N HIS A 313 -7.72 13.06 -21.85
CA HIS A 313 -7.23 12.34 -20.67
C HIS A 313 -8.05 12.76 -19.45
N ILE A 314 -8.74 11.79 -18.86
CA ILE A 314 -9.57 11.99 -17.67
C ILE A 314 -8.97 11.19 -16.53
N VAL A 315 -8.78 11.84 -15.38
CA VAL A 315 -8.36 11.20 -14.14
C VAL A 315 -9.47 11.36 -13.13
N VAL A 316 -9.99 10.24 -12.66
CA VAL A 316 -11.05 10.18 -11.66
C VAL A 316 -10.42 9.84 -10.31
N ASP A 317 -10.60 10.73 -9.35
CA ASP A 317 -10.11 10.59 -7.99
C ASP A 317 -11.25 10.87 -7.00
N GLU A 318 -11.32 10.15 -5.88
CA GLU A 318 -12.39 10.35 -4.89
C GLU A 318 -12.21 11.62 -4.06
N ASN A 319 -11.00 12.18 -4.07
CA ASN A 319 -10.66 13.32 -3.25
C ASN A 319 -9.73 14.26 -3.99
N GLN A 320 -9.84 15.55 -3.66
CA GLN A 320 -9.00 16.61 -4.19
C GLN A 320 -7.51 16.32 -3.96
N GLY A 321 -6.84 15.96 -5.06
CA GLY A 321 -5.43 15.64 -5.17
C GLY A 321 -5.04 15.54 -6.64
N TYR A 322 -3.76 15.76 -6.94
CA TYR A 322 -3.27 15.82 -8.32
C TYR A 322 -2.31 14.66 -8.59
N ARG A 323 -2.84 13.43 -8.63
CA ARG A 323 -2.07 12.20 -8.86
C ARG A 323 -1.77 11.97 -10.35
N GLU A 324 -1.34 13.01 -11.07
CA GLU A 324 -1.02 13.00 -12.50
C GLU A 324 0.42 13.53 -12.68
N PRO A 325 1.41 12.67 -13.00
CA PRO A 325 2.82 13.08 -13.07
C PRO A 325 3.35 13.40 -14.48
N THR A 326 2.51 13.34 -15.52
CA THR A 326 2.95 13.36 -16.92
C THR A 326 2.85 14.73 -17.58
N ASN A 327 2.23 15.71 -16.91
CA ASN A 327 2.05 17.09 -17.38
C ASN A 327 1.32 17.20 -18.73
N ILE A 328 0.52 16.20 -19.08
CA ILE A 328 -0.34 16.26 -20.26
C ILE A 328 -1.65 16.99 -19.92
N GLU A 329 -2.33 17.51 -20.93
CA GLU A 329 -3.68 18.08 -20.75
C GLU A 329 -4.60 17.03 -20.12
N THR A 330 -5.18 17.35 -18.97
CA THR A 330 -5.91 16.39 -18.15
C THR A 330 -7.14 17.03 -17.52
N THR A 331 -8.29 16.36 -17.63
CA THR A 331 -9.50 16.66 -16.89
C THR A 331 -9.49 15.88 -15.57
N MET A 332 -9.44 16.58 -14.45
CA MET A 332 -9.58 15.99 -13.12
C MET A 332 -11.06 15.92 -12.74
N VAL A 333 -11.55 14.73 -12.44
CA VAL A 333 -12.93 14.48 -11.96
C VAL A 333 -12.84 14.03 -10.52
N PHE A 334 -13.47 14.79 -9.61
CA PHE A 334 -13.51 14.47 -8.18
C PHE A 334 -14.87 13.90 -7.80
N SER A 335 -14.94 12.59 -7.58
CA SER A 335 -16.19 11.92 -7.22
C SER A 335 -15.92 10.57 -6.56
N GLU A 336 -16.77 10.18 -5.62
CA GLU A 336 -16.89 8.81 -5.12
C GLU A 336 -17.01 7.85 -6.30
N LEU A 337 -16.15 6.83 -6.28
CA LEU A 337 -15.87 6.06 -7.47
C LEU A 337 -17.05 5.19 -7.87
N ALA A 338 -17.73 4.54 -6.91
CA ALA A 338 -18.88 3.70 -7.22
C ALA A 338 -20.05 4.54 -7.77
N HIS A 339 -20.32 5.72 -7.20
CA HIS A 339 -21.34 6.64 -7.70
C HIS A 339 -21.07 7.06 -9.14
N PHE A 340 -19.85 7.54 -9.43
CA PHE A 340 -19.48 7.97 -10.77
C PHE A 340 -19.58 6.82 -11.79
N LEU A 341 -19.05 5.64 -11.45
CA LEU A 341 -19.14 4.46 -12.32
C LEU A 341 -20.59 4.04 -12.60
N ASN A 342 -21.47 4.08 -11.59
CA ASN A 342 -22.89 3.80 -11.77
C ASN A 342 -23.57 4.80 -12.72
N GLN A 343 -23.19 6.08 -12.65
CA GLN A 343 -23.68 7.09 -13.58
C GLN A 343 -23.17 6.84 -15.01
N LEU A 344 -21.90 6.47 -15.20
CA LEU A 344 -21.35 6.10 -16.51
C LEU A 344 -22.06 4.87 -17.12
N ILE A 345 -22.31 3.83 -16.30
CA ILE A 345 -23.03 2.62 -16.70
C ILE A 345 -24.48 2.94 -17.10
N SER A 346 -25.14 3.81 -16.35
CA SER A 346 -26.54 4.17 -16.57
C SER A 346 -26.74 5.25 -17.65
N HIS A 347 -25.64 5.81 -18.18
CA HIS A 347 -25.69 6.85 -19.19
C HIS A 347 -26.23 6.31 -20.53
N SER A 348 -27.02 7.11 -21.24
CA SER A 348 -27.68 6.69 -22.49
C SER A 348 -26.71 6.54 -23.66
N PHE A 349 -25.65 7.35 -23.69
CA PHE A 349 -24.56 7.24 -24.66
C PHE A 349 -23.53 6.21 -24.19
N VAL A 350 -23.16 5.30 -25.10
CA VAL A 350 -22.09 4.32 -24.94
C VAL A 350 -21.06 4.57 -26.04
N PRO A 351 -19.76 4.74 -25.70
CA PRO A 351 -18.73 5.00 -26.70
C PRO A 351 -18.56 3.79 -27.62
N LYS A 352 -18.39 4.07 -28.92
CA LYS A 352 -18.16 3.02 -29.92
C LYS A 352 -16.67 2.78 -30.10
N ILE A 353 -16.16 1.75 -29.43
CA ILE A 353 -14.75 1.35 -29.53
C ILE A 353 -14.46 0.72 -30.89
N ASP A 354 -13.36 1.13 -31.50
CA ASP A 354 -12.87 0.56 -32.76
C ASP A 354 -12.59 -0.94 -32.59
N SER A 355 -13.14 -1.76 -33.50
CA SER A 355 -12.99 -3.21 -33.47
C SER A 355 -11.54 -3.65 -33.57
N ASP A 356 -10.73 -2.95 -34.37
CA ASP A 356 -9.34 -3.30 -34.60
C ASP A 356 -8.50 -2.92 -33.36
N TRP A 357 -8.81 -1.78 -32.75
CA TRP A 357 -8.22 -1.36 -31.47
C TRP A 357 -8.50 -2.34 -30.33
N LYS A 358 -9.78 -2.74 -30.20
CA LYS A 358 -10.20 -3.72 -29.21
C LYS A 358 -9.50 -5.05 -29.43
N SER A 359 -9.52 -5.57 -30.67
CA SER A 359 -8.91 -6.86 -31.01
C SER A 359 -7.40 -6.83 -30.79
N PHE A 360 -6.73 -5.73 -31.14
CA PHE A 360 -5.30 -5.55 -30.89
C PHE A 360 -4.96 -5.79 -29.42
N TRP A 361 -5.67 -5.16 -28.48
CA TRP A 361 -5.35 -5.32 -27.05
C TRP A 361 -5.69 -6.71 -26.52
N LEU A 362 -6.86 -7.25 -26.89
CA LEU A 362 -7.29 -8.57 -26.42
C LEU A 362 -6.40 -9.70 -26.94
N ASP A 363 -6.08 -9.68 -28.24
CA ASP A 363 -5.26 -10.72 -28.87
C ASP A 363 -3.82 -10.65 -28.36
N ASN A 364 -3.25 -9.45 -28.27
CA ASN A 364 -1.88 -9.29 -27.80
C ASN A 364 -1.71 -9.58 -26.31
N ASP A 365 -2.75 -9.40 -25.49
CA ASP A 365 -2.73 -9.85 -24.10
C ASP A 365 -2.60 -11.37 -24.02
N GLN A 366 -3.41 -12.11 -24.80
CA GLN A 366 -3.32 -13.58 -24.85
C GLN A 366 -1.98 -14.07 -25.41
N ILE A 367 -1.48 -13.43 -26.47
CA ILE A 367 -0.17 -13.75 -27.06
C ILE A 367 0.95 -13.51 -26.04
N ALA A 368 0.96 -12.36 -25.39
CA ALA A 368 1.98 -12.02 -24.40
C ALA A 368 1.93 -12.96 -23.19
N GLN A 369 0.75 -13.26 -22.64
CA GLN A 369 0.61 -14.24 -21.55
C GLN A 369 1.21 -15.60 -21.95
N LYS A 370 0.89 -16.11 -23.14
CA LYS A 370 1.44 -17.38 -23.65
C LYS A 370 2.96 -17.36 -23.77
N ILE A 371 3.54 -16.27 -24.26
CA ILE A 371 5.00 -16.15 -24.43
C ILE A 371 5.71 -16.05 -23.09
N LEU A 372 5.17 -15.24 -22.18
CA LEU A 372 5.77 -15.02 -20.87
C LEU A 372 5.70 -16.30 -20.02
N THR A 373 4.63 -17.09 -20.15
CA THR A 373 4.49 -18.41 -19.49
C THR A 373 5.33 -19.53 -20.11
N ASN A 374 5.81 -19.43 -21.34
CA ASN A 374 6.58 -20.50 -21.99
C ASN A 374 7.98 -20.69 -21.37
N ASN A 375 8.50 -21.93 -21.37
CA ASN A 375 9.85 -22.33 -20.94
C ASN A 375 10.18 -21.88 -19.49
N GLN A 376 9.49 -22.47 -18.51
CA GLN A 376 9.68 -22.18 -17.08
C GLN A 376 10.69 -23.12 -16.39
N ASP A 377 11.65 -23.68 -17.11
CA ASP A 377 12.55 -24.69 -16.53
C ASP A 377 13.64 -24.05 -15.64
N GLU A 378 13.98 -22.78 -15.89
CA GLU A 378 14.99 -22.03 -15.16
C GLU A 378 14.36 -21.16 -14.06
N LEU A 379 14.89 -21.23 -12.83
CA LEU A 379 14.43 -20.44 -11.71
C LEU A 379 15.05 -19.02 -11.75
N THR A 380 14.30 -18.08 -12.30
CA THR A 380 14.54 -16.64 -12.35
C THR A 380 13.55 -15.88 -11.47
N GLU A 381 13.74 -14.57 -11.31
CA GLU A 381 12.79 -13.69 -10.60
C GLU A 381 11.39 -13.70 -11.24
N GLY A 382 11.31 -13.65 -12.58
CA GLY A 382 10.04 -13.69 -13.30
C GLY A 382 9.33 -15.04 -13.16
N THR A 383 10.06 -16.17 -13.25
CA THR A 383 9.46 -17.50 -13.02
C THR A 383 9.06 -17.72 -11.56
N ALA A 384 9.74 -17.08 -10.60
CA ALA A 384 9.32 -17.12 -9.21
C ALA A 384 7.97 -16.40 -9.01
N VAL A 385 7.75 -15.27 -9.69
CA VAL A 385 6.45 -14.59 -9.71
C VAL A 385 5.36 -15.44 -10.37
N LEU A 386 5.67 -16.07 -11.51
CA LEU A 386 4.73 -16.99 -12.17
C LEU A 386 4.33 -18.13 -11.23
N THR A 387 5.31 -18.80 -10.63
CA THR A 387 5.08 -19.89 -9.67
C THR A 387 4.26 -19.42 -8.48
N LEU A 388 4.55 -18.22 -7.94
CA LEU A 388 3.77 -17.62 -6.87
C LEU A 388 2.32 -17.39 -7.27
N SER A 389 2.07 -16.84 -8.46
CA SER A 389 0.72 -16.57 -8.96
C SER A 389 -0.11 -17.84 -9.16
N GLU A 390 0.54 -18.96 -9.49
CA GLU A 390 -0.10 -20.26 -9.70
C GLU A 390 -0.42 -21.00 -8.40
N GLU A 391 0.42 -20.84 -7.38
CA GLU A 391 0.37 -21.68 -6.17
C GLU A 391 -0.22 -20.98 -4.94
N VAL A 392 -0.22 -19.65 -4.90
CA VAL A 392 -0.67 -18.93 -3.70
C VAL A 392 -2.12 -19.27 -3.33
N GLU A 393 -2.37 -19.36 -2.03
CA GLU A 393 -3.63 -19.80 -1.44
C GLU A 393 -4.79 -18.87 -1.83
N GLU A 394 -5.95 -19.45 -2.17
CA GLU A 394 -7.18 -18.72 -2.46
C GLU A 394 -7.61 -17.88 -1.24
N GLY A 395 -7.97 -16.61 -1.46
CA GLY A 395 -8.41 -15.72 -0.37
C GLY A 395 -7.28 -15.17 0.51
N SER A 396 -6.02 -15.47 0.18
CA SER A 396 -4.85 -14.88 0.84
C SER A 396 -4.45 -13.53 0.24
N VAL A 397 -3.45 -12.89 0.86
CA VAL A 397 -2.85 -11.65 0.36
C VAL A 397 -1.42 -11.92 -0.12
N VAL A 398 -1.08 -11.40 -1.29
CA VAL A 398 0.31 -11.22 -1.72
C VAL A 398 0.71 -9.78 -1.42
N PHE A 399 1.59 -9.60 -0.44
CA PHE A 399 2.23 -8.31 -0.21
C PHE A 399 3.49 -8.23 -1.07
N VAL A 400 3.71 -7.12 -1.75
CA VAL A 400 4.81 -6.98 -2.71
C VAL A 400 5.72 -5.84 -2.29
N GLY A 401 7.02 -6.12 -2.28
CA GLY A 401 8.06 -5.13 -2.05
C GLY A 401 8.26 -4.20 -3.24
N ASN A 402 8.86 -3.05 -2.99
CA ASN A 402 9.26 -2.11 -4.03
C ASN A 402 10.46 -2.62 -4.84
N SER A 403 10.93 -1.83 -5.82
CA SER A 403 11.98 -2.19 -6.77
C SER A 403 11.50 -3.17 -7.85
N MET A 404 12.27 -4.21 -8.20
CA MET A 404 11.88 -5.21 -9.19
C MET A 404 10.66 -6.05 -8.80
N PRO A 405 10.46 -6.52 -7.54
CA PRO A 405 9.31 -7.35 -7.19
C PRO A 405 7.95 -6.81 -7.65
N ILE A 406 7.63 -5.53 -7.39
CA ILE A 406 6.36 -4.93 -7.88
C ILE A 406 6.27 -4.83 -9.40
N ARG A 407 7.39 -4.65 -10.10
CA ARG A 407 7.44 -4.57 -11.57
C ARG A 407 7.31 -5.95 -12.21
N ASP A 408 7.91 -6.96 -11.60
CA ASP A 408 7.77 -8.35 -12.04
C ASP A 408 6.38 -8.87 -11.73
N MET A 409 5.79 -8.50 -10.58
CA MET A 409 4.38 -8.72 -10.32
C MET A 409 3.50 -8.01 -11.37
N ASP A 410 3.74 -6.75 -11.70
CA ASP A 410 2.99 -6.06 -12.78
C ASP A 410 3.15 -6.75 -14.15
N THR A 411 4.30 -7.36 -14.40
CA THR A 411 4.62 -8.04 -15.68
C THR A 411 4.05 -9.45 -15.78
N PHE A 412 4.22 -10.27 -14.74
CA PHE A 412 4.06 -11.72 -14.77
C PHE A 412 2.86 -12.21 -13.96
N PHE A 413 2.21 -11.36 -13.16
CA PHE A 413 0.97 -11.72 -12.48
C PHE A 413 -0.22 -11.53 -13.44
N PHE A 414 -0.63 -12.62 -14.09
CA PHE A 414 -1.69 -12.57 -15.11
C PHE A 414 -3.09 -12.72 -14.51
N ASN A 415 -4.10 -12.60 -15.38
CA ASN A 415 -5.48 -12.87 -15.01
C ASN A 415 -5.64 -14.30 -14.49
N SER A 416 -6.00 -14.45 -13.22
CA SER A 416 -6.19 -15.75 -12.57
C SER A 416 -7.66 -16.04 -12.28
N GLN A 417 -8.02 -17.31 -12.15
CA GLN A 417 -9.32 -17.68 -11.58
C GLN A 417 -9.33 -17.54 -10.05
N ARG A 418 -8.15 -17.49 -9.44
CA ARG A 418 -7.98 -17.36 -8.00
C ARG A 418 -8.27 -15.93 -7.54
N SER A 419 -8.97 -15.81 -6.42
CA SER A 419 -9.20 -14.53 -5.75
C SER A 419 -8.06 -14.25 -4.78
N ILE A 420 -7.05 -13.55 -5.28
CA ILE A 420 -5.86 -13.12 -4.54
C ILE A 420 -5.88 -11.61 -4.45
N ASP A 421 -5.67 -11.06 -3.25
CA ASP A 421 -5.50 -9.62 -3.08
C ASP A 421 -4.01 -9.28 -3.12
N VAL A 422 -3.61 -8.34 -3.97
CA VAL A 422 -2.24 -7.82 -4.05
C VAL A 422 -2.18 -6.46 -3.38
N MET A 423 -1.20 -6.29 -2.49
CA MET A 423 -0.96 -5.06 -1.72
C MET A 423 0.53 -4.67 -1.77
N SER A 424 0.84 -3.38 -1.71
CA SER A 424 2.23 -2.87 -1.72
C SER A 424 2.29 -1.46 -1.16
N ASN A 425 3.42 -1.03 -0.62
CA ASN A 425 3.67 0.36 -0.23
C ASN A 425 4.08 1.20 -1.46
N ARG A 426 3.13 1.83 -2.14
CA ARG A 426 3.36 2.59 -3.40
C ARG A 426 3.14 4.09 -3.28
N GLY A 427 2.93 4.61 -2.08
CA GLY A 427 2.83 6.05 -1.84
C GLY A 427 4.15 6.75 -2.15
N ALA A 428 5.19 6.42 -1.40
CA ALA A 428 6.55 6.92 -1.53
C ALA A 428 7.52 5.88 -2.12
N ASN A 429 7.11 4.62 -2.26
CA ASN A 429 7.88 3.55 -2.91
C ASN A 429 9.15 3.14 -2.15
N GLY A 430 9.16 3.33 -0.82
CA GLY A 430 10.28 3.01 0.06
C GLY A 430 10.58 1.50 0.15
N ILE A 431 11.85 1.13 0.34
CA ILE A 431 12.24 -0.27 0.62
C ILE A 431 12.21 -0.57 2.13
N ASP A 432 12.03 0.46 2.94
CA ASP A 432 11.94 0.40 4.39
C ASP A 432 10.56 -0.09 4.85
N GLY A 433 10.53 -0.85 5.94
CA GLY A 433 9.29 -1.24 6.60
C GLY A 433 8.40 -2.25 5.87
N VAL A 434 8.87 -2.83 4.76
CA VAL A 434 8.05 -3.70 3.90
C VAL A 434 7.62 -4.99 4.64
N ILE A 435 8.52 -5.60 5.43
CA ILE A 435 8.19 -6.79 6.24
C ILE A 435 7.16 -6.41 7.30
N SER A 436 7.36 -5.29 7.98
CA SER A 436 6.47 -4.77 9.00
C SER A 436 5.07 -4.47 8.45
N SER A 437 4.97 -3.87 7.26
CA SER A 437 3.67 -3.67 6.60
C SER A 437 2.98 -4.98 6.23
N ALA A 438 3.71 -5.97 5.71
CA ALA A 438 3.14 -7.29 5.46
C ALA A 438 2.64 -7.96 6.76
N LEU A 439 3.37 -7.79 7.88
CA LEU A 439 2.95 -8.27 9.19
C LEU A 439 1.70 -7.55 9.71
N GLY A 440 1.59 -6.24 9.47
CA GLY A 440 0.38 -5.49 9.79
C GLY A 440 -0.85 -6.05 9.08
N VAL A 441 -0.71 -6.49 7.83
CA VAL A 441 -1.77 -7.19 7.11
C VAL A 441 -2.02 -8.58 7.73
N ALA A 442 -0.97 -9.35 8.02
CA ALA A 442 -1.12 -10.69 8.62
C ALA A 442 -1.81 -10.65 9.99
N ALA A 443 -1.66 -9.55 10.73
CA ALA A 443 -2.32 -9.32 12.01
C ALA A 443 -3.86 -9.22 11.94
N THR A 444 -4.45 -9.11 10.75
CA THR A 444 -5.91 -9.29 10.54
C THR A 444 -6.30 -10.77 10.40
N ASN A 445 -5.47 -11.70 10.85
CA ASN A 445 -5.61 -13.16 10.67
C ASN A 445 -5.75 -13.58 9.20
N THR A 446 -5.14 -12.81 8.29
CA THR A 446 -5.11 -13.12 6.86
C THR A 446 -3.77 -13.76 6.54
N PRO A 447 -3.73 -14.95 5.89
CA PRO A 447 -2.47 -15.50 5.40
C PRO A 447 -1.81 -14.54 4.40
N VAL A 448 -0.53 -14.24 4.62
CA VAL A 448 0.23 -13.32 3.75
C VAL A 448 1.45 -14.03 3.17
N THR A 449 1.63 -13.92 1.85
CA THR A 449 2.91 -14.17 1.20
C THR A 449 3.53 -12.84 0.79
N LEU A 450 4.70 -12.52 1.34
CA LEU A 450 5.48 -11.34 1.00
C LEU A 450 6.51 -11.69 -0.07
N LEU A 451 6.45 -11.05 -1.24
CA LEU A 451 7.52 -11.08 -2.24
C LEU A 451 8.43 -9.86 -2.06
N ILE A 452 9.71 -10.06 -1.78
CA ILE A 452 10.64 -8.97 -1.43
C ILE A 452 12.04 -9.21 -2.01
N GLY A 453 12.78 -8.14 -2.32
CA GLY A 453 14.20 -8.24 -2.68
C GLY A 453 15.10 -8.32 -1.44
N ASP A 454 16.30 -8.85 -1.58
CA ASP A 454 17.30 -9.01 -0.50
C ASP A 454 17.65 -7.72 0.23
N VAL A 455 17.90 -6.60 -0.47
CA VAL A 455 18.24 -5.32 0.19
C VAL A 455 17.06 -4.80 1.02
N SER A 456 15.84 -4.95 0.51
CA SER A 456 14.62 -4.57 1.22
C SER A 456 14.36 -5.48 2.42
N PHE A 457 14.64 -6.79 2.28
CA PHE A 457 14.61 -7.75 3.38
C PHE A 457 15.58 -7.34 4.50
N LEU A 458 16.82 -6.99 4.17
CA LEU A 458 17.80 -6.53 5.16
C LEU A 458 17.37 -5.24 5.85
N HIS A 459 16.72 -4.33 5.13
CA HIS A 459 16.30 -3.05 5.67
C HIS A 459 15.32 -3.19 6.84
N ASP A 460 14.49 -4.24 6.86
CA ASP A 460 13.44 -4.45 7.86
C ASP A 460 13.48 -5.85 8.50
N TYR A 461 14.61 -6.54 8.42
CA TYR A 461 14.79 -7.91 8.93
C TYR A 461 14.48 -8.03 10.44
N THR A 462 14.69 -6.98 11.22
CA THR A 462 14.35 -6.94 12.66
C THR A 462 12.85 -7.14 12.92
N ALA A 463 11.98 -6.91 11.93
CA ALA A 463 10.55 -7.17 12.03
C ALA A 463 10.21 -8.67 12.20
N LEU A 464 11.11 -9.59 11.82
CA LEU A 464 10.89 -11.03 12.03
C LEU A 464 10.77 -11.41 13.51
N PHE A 465 11.34 -10.64 14.43
CA PHE A 465 11.15 -10.82 15.88
C PHE A 465 9.67 -10.63 16.27
N ILE A 466 9.01 -9.63 15.68
CA ILE A 466 7.59 -9.33 15.93
C ILE A 466 6.71 -10.45 15.39
N ALA A 467 6.97 -10.87 14.15
CA ALA A 467 6.26 -11.96 13.50
C ALA A 467 6.27 -13.24 14.35
N ARG A 468 7.43 -13.58 14.91
CA ARG A 468 7.61 -14.72 15.82
C ARG A 468 6.88 -14.53 17.15
N GLN A 469 6.99 -13.34 17.75
CA GLN A 469 6.34 -13.02 19.03
C GLN A 469 4.81 -13.20 18.95
N TYR A 470 4.22 -12.79 17.84
CA TYR A 470 2.77 -12.84 17.63
C TYR A 470 2.28 -14.06 16.84
N GLN A 471 3.19 -14.95 16.41
CA GLN A 471 2.88 -16.15 15.63
C GLN A 471 2.03 -15.85 14.38
N LEU A 472 2.36 -14.77 13.68
CA LEU A 472 1.58 -14.32 12.52
C LEU A 472 1.82 -15.22 11.29
N PRO A 473 0.78 -15.50 10.47
CA PRO A 473 0.88 -16.35 9.28
C PRO A 473 1.52 -15.59 8.11
N LEU A 474 2.84 -15.45 8.13
CA LEU A 474 3.62 -14.76 7.08
C LEU A 474 4.64 -15.69 6.43
N ARG A 475 4.55 -15.86 5.11
CA ARG A 475 5.60 -16.45 4.29
C ARG A 475 6.39 -15.34 3.59
N VAL A 476 7.70 -15.29 3.76
CA VAL A 476 8.56 -14.29 3.10
C VAL A 476 9.34 -14.97 1.98
N LEU A 477 9.00 -14.66 0.73
CA LEU A 477 9.72 -15.07 -0.47
C LEU A 477 10.74 -13.99 -0.86
N VAL A 478 12.01 -14.23 -0.58
CA VAL A 478 13.12 -13.32 -0.86
C VAL A 478 13.73 -13.64 -2.22
N LEU A 479 13.65 -12.70 -3.15
CA LEU A 479 14.41 -12.70 -4.40
C LEU A 479 15.80 -12.14 -4.11
N ASN A 480 16.78 -13.02 -3.96
CA ASN A 480 18.16 -12.66 -3.64
C ASN A 480 19.04 -12.66 -4.89
N ASN A 481 19.20 -11.47 -5.46
CA ASN A 481 20.14 -11.21 -6.56
C ASN A 481 21.41 -10.50 -6.07
N ASN A 482 21.64 -10.45 -4.74
CA ASN A 482 22.79 -9.85 -4.10
C ASN A 482 22.98 -8.37 -4.49
N GLY A 483 21.96 -7.55 -4.20
CA GLY A 483 22.03 -6.10 -4.37
C GLY A 483 20.84 -5.44 -5.07
N GLY A 484 21.09 -4.26 -5.65
CA GLY A 484 20.08 -3.46 -6.32
C GLY A 484 19.79 -3.91 -7.76
N GLY A 485 19.19 -5.09 -7.97
CA GLY A 485 18.89 -5.65 -9.30
C GLY A 485 18.19 -4.71 -10.29
N ILE A 486 17.33 -3.81 -9.79
CA ILE A 486 16.66 -2.79 -10.60
C ILE A 486 17.63 -1.90 -11.39
N PHE A 487 18.79 -1.57 -10.82
CA PHE A 487 19.72 -0.65 -11.45
C PHE A 487 20.37 -1.24 -12.70
N SER A 488 20.38 -2.57 -12.84
CA SER A 488 20.81 -3.26 -14.07
C SER A 488 19.94 -2.93 -15.28
N PHE A 489 18.67 -2.55 -15.05
CA PHE A 489 17.73 -2.14 -16.11
C PHE A 489 17.84 -0.66 -16.49
N LEU A 490 18.63 0.13 -15.76
CA LEU A 490 18.74 1.58 -15.95
C LEU A 490 20.01 1.95 -16.74
N PRO A 491 20.03 3.13 -17.40
CA PRO A 491 21.15 3.54 -18.25
C PRO A 491 22.51 3.54 -17.54
N GLN A 492 22.55 3.82 -16.23
CA GLN A 492 23.78 3.81 -15.44
C GLN A 492 24.48 2.44 -15.36
N ASN A 493 23.81 1.34 -15.72
CA ASN A 493 24.47 0.03 -15.84
C ASN A 493 25.61 0.03 -16.87
N ASN A 494 25.62 0.98 -17.82
CA ASN A 494 26.73 1.15 -18.76
C ASN A 494 27.97 1.80 -18.11
N GLU A 495 27.84 2.43 -16.94
CA GLU A 495 28.94 3.08 -16.20
C GLU A 495 29.68 2.10 -15.27
N LYS A 496 30.27 1.05 -15.87
CA LYS A 496 30.82 -0.12 -15.15
C LYS A 496 31.86 0.21 -14.08
N LYS A 497 32.61 1.31 -14.22
CA LYS A 497 33.63 1.74 -13.25
C LYS A 497 33.07 1.98 -11.84
N HIS A 498 31.86 2.53 -11.74
CA HIS A 498 31.26 2.95 -10.47
C HIS A 498 29.98 2.17 -10.13
N PHE A 499 29.47 1.36 -11.06
CA PHE A 499 28.17 0.73 -10.93
C PHE A 499 28.02 -0.15 -9.68
N GLU A 500 28.91 -1.12 -9.48
CA GLU A 500 28.78 -2.06 -8.36
C GLU A 500 28.91 -1.38 -6.99
N ASN A 501 29.74 -0.35 -6.86
CA ASN A 501 29.93 0.32 -5.58
C ASN A 501 28.76 1.25 -5.20
N LEU A 502 28.04 1.81 -6.17
CA LEU A 502 27.02 2.83 -5.93
C LEU A 502 25.58 2.33 -6.11
N PHE A 503 25.38 1.31 -6.95
CA PHE A 503 24.05 0.84 -7.35
C PHE A 503 23.87 -0.65 -7.15
N GLY A 504 24.84 -1.46 -7.61
CA GLY A 504 24.81 -2.90 -7.39
C GLY A 504 24.81 -3.22 -5.89
N THR A 505 25.75 -2.63 -5.15
CA THR A 505 25.90 -2.72 -3.69
C THR A 505 25.69 -4.14 -3.14
N PRO A 506 26.45 -5.15 -3.60
CA PRO A 506 26.32 -6.53 -3.10
C PRO A 506 26.76 -6.62 -1.64
N PHE A 507 25.84 -6.90 -0.73
CA PHE A 507 26.13 -7.05 0.70
C PHE A 507 26.38 -8.50 1.12
N ASN A 508 26.16 -9.48 0.23
CA ASN A 508 26.31 -10.91 0.47
C ASN A 508 25.66 -11.35 1.79
N PRO A 509 24.36 -11.03 2.03
CA PRO A 509 23.75 -11.29 3.32
C PRO A 509 23.67 -12.80 3.61
N PRO A 510 24.07 -13.25 4.82
CA PRO A 510 23.93 -14.64 5.22
C PRO A 510 22.48 -14.94 5.66
N ILE A 511 21.52 -14.83 4.72
CA ILE A 511 20.07 -14.89 4.99
C ILE A 511 19.70 -16.14 5.79
N GLN A 512 20.22 -17.32 5.39
CA GLN A 512 19.99 -18.56 6.12
C GLN A 512 20.37 -18.43 7.60
N THR A 513 21.61 -18.06 7.89
CA THR A 513 22.12 -17.92 9.26
C THR A 513 21.36 -16.86 10.05
N MET A 514 20.99 -15.75 9.41
CA MET A 514 20.17 -14.71 10.03
C MET A 514 18.79 -15.26 10.43
N VAL A 515 18.09 -15.92 9.51
CA VAL A 515 16.73 -16.45 9.76
C VAL A 515 16.75 -17.57 10.79
N GLU A 516 17.65 -18.54 10.65
CA GLU A 516 17.80 -19.66 11.58
C GLU A 516 18.26 -19.20 12.97
N GLY A 517 19.07 -18.15 13.05
CA GLY A 517 19.46 -17.52 14.32
C GLY A 517 18.28 -16.95 15.12
N LEU A 518 17.15 -16.67 14.46
CA LEU A 518 15.89 -16.30 15.10
C LEU A 518 15.00 -17.51 15.41
N GLY A 519 15.44 -18.73 15.12
CA GLY A 519 14.61 -19.94 15.22
C GLY A 519 13.46 -19.95 14.21
N VAL A 520 13.58 -19.21 13.11
CA VAL A 520 12.57 -19.16 12.05
C VAL A 520 12.90 -20.20 10.99
N ARG A 521 11.87 -20.84 10.41
CA ARG A 521 12.08 -21.81 9.34
C ARG A 521 12.63 -21.12 8.10
N TYR A 522 13.78 -21.59 7.63
CA TYR A 522 14.40 -21.19 6.38
C TYR A 522 14.31 -22.31 5.35
N GLN A 523 14.03 -21.96 4.09
CA GLN A 523 14.08 -22.85 2.95
C GLN A 523 14.76 -22.13 1.78
N ARG A 524 15.51 -22.86 0.96
CA ARG A 524 16.08 -22.35 -0.29
C ARG A 524 15.45 -23.10 -1.45
N ALA A 525 14.84 -22.38 -2.38
CA ALA A 525 14.31 -22.98 -3.60
C ALA A 525 15.43 -23.13 -4.63
N SER A 526 15.67 -24.37 -5.08
CA SER A 526 16.74 -24.68 -6.06
C SER A 526 16.24 -24.89 -7.49
N SER A 527 14.93 -24.97 -7.69
CA SER A 527 14.28 -25.12 -9.00
C SER A 527 12.84 -24.63 -8.94
N VAL A 528 12.22 -24.42 -10.10
CA VAL A 528 10.81 -24.03 -10.21
C VAL A 528 9.89 -25.08 -9.57
N GLN A 529 10.16 -26.37 -9.82
CA GLN A 529 9.39 -27.46 -9.20
C GLN A 529 9.51 -27.47 -7.67
N ASN A 530 10.71 -27.23 -7.13
CA ASN A 530 10.90 -27.16 -5.69
C ASN A 530 10.21 -25.92 -5.09
N LEU A 531 10.24 -24.77 -5.77
CA LEU A 531 9.49 -23.59 -5.36
C LEU A 531 7.98 -23.86 -5.33
N LYS A 532 7.46 -24.54 -6.35
CA LYS A 532 6.05 -24.95 -6.45
C LYS A 532 5.62 -25.80 -5.25
N GLU A 533 6.42 -26.82 -4.91
CA GLU A 533 6.18 -27.68 -3.76
C GLU A 533 6.13 -26.90 -2.43
N ILE A 534 7.03 -25.93 -2.26
CA ILE A 534 7.05 -25.07 -1.06
C ILE A 534 5.82 -24.15 -1.04
N LEU A 535 5.52 -23.47 -2.15
CA LEU A 535 4.44 -22.48 -2.21
C LEU A 535 3.04 -23.10 -2.13
N SER A 536 2.87 -24.34 -2.57
CA SER A 536 1.60 -25.08 -2.44
C SER A 536 1.21 -25.39 -0.98
N GLN A 537 2.14 -25.27 -0.04
CA GLN A 537 1.83 -25.46 1.39
C GLN A 537 1.06 -24.25 1.94
N PRO A 538 0.08 -24.44 2.84
CA PRO A 538 -0.64 -23.32 3.46
C PRO A 538 0.29 -22.46 4.33
N VAL A 539 0.00 -21.17 4.41
CA VAL A 539 0.78 -20.24 5.26
C VAL A 539 0.20 -20.22 6.67
N GLN A 540 0.83 -20.96 7.58
CA GLN A 540 0.35 -21.11 8.96
C GLN A 540 1.17 -20.34 9.99
N TYR A 541 2.46 -20.13 9.71
CA TYR A 541 3.42 -19.51 10.62
C TYR A 541 4.48 -18.79 9.82
N LEU A 542 5.34 -18.06 10.53
CA LEU A 542 6.47 -17.37 9.93
C LEU A 542 7.46 -18.34 9.28
N GLU A 543 7.69 -18.18 7.98
CA GLU A 543 8.78 -18.86 7.26
C GLU A 543 9.43 -17.94 6.23
N VAL A 544 10.69 -18.21 5.91
CA VAL A 544 11.44 -17.49 4.87
C VAL A 544 11.92 -18.46 3.81
N ILE A 545 11.64 -18.13 2.56
CA ILE A 545 12.04 -18.87 1.37
C ILE A 545 12.97 -17.96 0.57
N GLU A 546 14.18 -18.42 0.29
CA GLU A 546 15.13 -17.70 -0.56
C GLU A 546 15.15 -18.30 -1.96
N VAL A 547 14.97 -17.45 -2.96
CA VAL A 547 15.25 -17.72 -4.38
C VAL A 547 16.50 -16.93 -4.75
N GLN A 548 17.62 -17.63 -4.90
CA GLN A 548 18.88 -17.01 -5.28
C GLN A 548 18.99 -16.91 -6.81
N THR A 549 19.29 -15.73 -7.32
CA THR A 549 19.41 -15.43 -8.76
C THR A 549 20.64 -14.57 -9.02
N ASP A 550 20.95 -14.31 -10.31
CA ASP A 550 22.01 -13.41 -10.73
C ASP A 550 21.43 -12.18 -11.46
N ARG A 551 21.90 -10.97 -11.13
CA ARG A 551 21.37 -9.71 -11.67
C ARG A 551 21.59 -9.55 -13.17
N ASP A 552 22.71 -10.02 -13.69
CA ASP A 552 23.06 -9.88 -15.11
C ASP A 552 22.29 -10.92 -15.94
N ASP A 553 22.22 -12.16 -15.46
CA ASP A 553 21.43 -13.22 -16.09
C ASP A 553 19.94 -12.86 -16.10
N ASN A 554 19.40 -12.33 -14.98
CA ASN A 554 18.03 -11.84 -14.91
C ASN A 554 17.77 -10.73 -15.95
N LEU A 555 18.69 -9.76 -16.10
CA LEU A 555 18.52 -8.71 -17.10
C LEU A 555 18.44 -9.27 -18.52
N ILE A 556 19.32 -10.22 -18.86
CA ILE A 556 19.35 -10.86 -20.17
C ILE A 556 18.05 -11.64 -20.40
N TRP A 557 17.63 -12.45 -19.43
CA TRP A 557 16.42 -13.25 -19.49
C TRP A 557 15.18 -12.37 -19.73
N HIS A 558 15.03 -11.28 -18.95
CA HIS A 558 13.94 -10.34 -19.14
C HIS A 558 13.95 -9.72 -20.55
N ARG A 559 15.12 -9.27 -21.04
CA ARG A 559 15.26 -8.72 -22.41
C ARG A 559 14.83 -9.70 -23.49
N GLN A 560 15.19 -10.98 -23.34
CA GLN A 560 14.76 -12.02 -24.27
C GLN A 560 13.24 -12.22 -24.23
N LYS A 561 12.62 -12.18 -23.06
CA LYS A 561 11.15 -12.22 -22.92
C LYS A 561 10.47 -11.04 -23.59
N TRP A 562 10.94 -9.81 -23.35
CA TRP A 562 10.41 -8.61 -24.01
C TRP A 562 10.54 -8.68 -25.53
N GLU A 563 11.69 -9.13 -26.02
CA GLU A 563 11.94 -9.30 -27.45
C GLU A 563 11.02 -10.36 -28.06
N SER A 564 10.83 -11.49 -27.37
CA SER A 564 9.94 -12.56 -27.82
C SER A 564 8.49 -12.10 -27.92
N VAL A 565 8.00 -11.34 -26.93
CA VAL A 565 6.67 -10.72 -26.96
C VAL A 565 6.59 -9.82 -28.18
N TYR A 566 7.53 -8.89 -28.32
CA TYR A 566 7.56 -7.94 -29.42
C TYR A 566 7.51 -8.59 -30.80
N GLN A 567 8.32 -9.64 -31.04
CA GLN A 567 8.40 -10.32 -32.33
C GLN A 567 7.11 -11.03 -32.73
N GLN A 568 6.28 -11.40 -31.76
CA GLN A 568 5.05 -12.18 -31.98
C GLN A 568 3.77 -11.37 -31.80
N LEU A 569 3.86 -10.08 -31.44
CA LEU A 569 2.68 -9.22 -31.37
C LEU A 569 1.93 -9.26 -32.70
N ASN A 570 0.61 -9.42 -32.62
CA ASN A 570 -0.28 -9.16 -33.74
C ASN A 570 -0.33 -7.64 -33.97
N ARG A 571 0.13 -7.22 -35.15
CA ARG A 571 0.25 -5.81 -35.54
C ARG A 571 -0.80 -5.40 -36.57
N ASP A 572 -1.73 -6.30 -36.90
CA ASP A 572 -2.84 -5.99 -37.77
C ASP A 572 -3.68 -4.86 -37.13
N GLY A 573 -4.06 -3.86 -37.92
CA GLY A 573 -4.81 -2.70 -37.42
C GLY A 573 -3.99 -1.62 -36.71
N LEU A 574 -2.65 -1.73 -36.66
CA LEU A 574 -1.75 -0.68 -36.13
C LEU A 574 -1.55 0.53 -37.08
N SER A 575 -2.19 0.56 -38.24
CA SER A 575 -2.08 1.65 -39.24
C SER A 575 -3.12 2.75 -39.08
#